data_AF-A0A852IQQ2-F1
#
_entry.id   AF-A0A852IQQ2-F1
#
_cell.length_a   1.000
_cell.length_b   1.000
_cell.length_c   1.000
_cell.angle_alpha   90.00
_cell.angle_beta   90.00
_cell.angle_gamma   90.00
#
_symmetry.space_group_name_H-M   'P 1'
#
loop_
_entity.id
_entity.type
_entity.pdbx_description
1 polymer ?
#
loop_
_entity_poly.entity_id
_entity_poly.type
_entity_poly.pdbx_seq_one_letter_code
_entity_poly.pdbx_strand_id
1 'polypeptide(L)' 'LSRHHQIHAGKKQFPCGDCGKSFTHSSALLEHWHVHTGEKPYSCRACGKSFVRSSHLKRHHLVHTG' A
#
# COMPACT_ATOMS: atom_id res chain seq x y z
N LEU A 1 -16.75 -13.58 -10.16
CA LEU A 1 -15.90 -14.17 -9.09
C LEU A 1 -14.44 -14.31 -9.56
N SER A 2 -13.79 -13.24 -10.06
CA SER A 2 -12.50 -13.35 -10.78
C SER A 2 -11.24 -13.02 -9.95
N ARG A 3 -11.39 -12.74 -8.64
CA ARG A 3 -10.26 -12.41 -7.77
C ARG A 3 -9.69 -13.61 -7.00
N HIS A 4 -10.33 -14.78 -7.08
CA HIS A 4 -9.90 -15.97 -6.33
C HIS A 4 -8.95 -16.87 -7.14
N HIS A 5 -9.04 -16.88 -8.47
CA HIS A 5 -8.34 -17.88 -9.30
C HIS A 5 -6.93 -17.48 -9.77
N GLN A 6 -6.37 -16.36 -9.29
CA GLN A 6 -5.02 -15.95 -9.66
C GLN A 6 -3.89 -16.59 -8.83
N ILE A 7 -4.19 -17.49 -7.88
CA ILE A 7 -3.20 -17.96 -6.90
C ILE A 7 -2.43 -19.21 -7.39
N HIS A 8 -2.92 -19.94 -8.40
CA HIS A 8 -2.39 -21.27 -8.74
C HIS A 8 -1.40 -21.39 -9.91
N ALA A 9 -0.95 -20.30 -10.55
CA ALA A 9 -0.10 -20.46 -11.74
C ALA A 9 0.97 -19.37 -11.82
N GLY A 10 2.09 -19.55 -11.10
CA GLY A 10 3.38 -18.91 -11.38
C GLY A 10 3.33 -17.44 -11.85
N LYS A 11 2.41 -16.64 -11.30
CA LYS A 11 2.12 -15.31 -11.85
C LYS A 11 3.24 -14.41 -11.43
N LYS A 12 3.97 -13.89 -12.43
CA LYS A 12 4.93 -12.77 -12.34
C LYS A 12 4.73 -12.01 -11.03
N GLN A 13 5.45 -12.46 -10.01
CA GLN A 13 5.48 -11.80 -8.74
C GLN A 13 6.33 -10.55 -8.93
N PHE A 14 5.97 -9.47 -8.27
CA PHE A 14 6.79 -8.27 -8.19
C PHE A 14 7.61 -8.40 -6.90
N PRO A 15 8.83 -8.97 -6.94
CA PRO A 15 9.65 -9.11 -5.74
C PRO A 15 10.20 -7.75 -5.33
N CYS A 16 10.25 -7.53 -4.03
CA CYS A 16 11.01 -6.45 -3.43
C CYS A 16 12.50 -6.82 -3.44
N GLY A 17 13.34 -5.95 -4.01
CA GLY A 17 14.79 -6.14 -4.03
C GLY A 17 15.42 -6.11 -2.63
N ASP A 18 14.85 -5.37 -1.68
CA ASP A 18 15.43 -5.17 -0.35
C ASP A 18 15.14 -6.31 0.64
N CYS A 19 13.97 -6.96 0.52
CA CYS A 19 13.56 -8.00 1.48
C CYS A 19 13.06 -9.30 0.84
N GLY A 20 13.07 -9.41 -0.49
CA GLY A 20 12.64 -10.60 -1.22
C GLY A 20 11.12 -10.88 -1.17
N LYS A 21 10.32 -10.01 -0.55
CA LYS A 21 8.86 -10.17 -0.52
C LYS A 21 8.25 -10.01 -1.91
N SER A 22 7.40 -10.96 -2.28
CA SER A 22 6.73 -11.00 -3.57
C SER A 22 5.30 -10.47 -3.50
N PHE A 23 4.95 -9.57 -4.42
CA PHE A 23 3.61 -8.99 -4.53
C PHE A 23 2.92 -9.42 -5.83
N THR A 24 1.58 -9.48 -5.81
CA THR A 24 0.79 -9.86 -7.00
C THR A 24 0.60 -8.71 -8.00
N HIS A 25 0.83 -7.46 -7.57
CA HIS A 25 0.69 -6.26 -8.38
C HIS A 25 1.85 -5.29 -8.13
N SER A 26 2.26 -4.54 -9.16
CA SER A 26 3.32 -3.53 -9.06
C SER A 26 2.96 -2.40 -8.10
N SER A 27 1.69 -2.00 -8.04
CA SER A 27 1.20 -1.00 -7.08
C SER A 27 1.38 -1.44 -5.63
N ALA A 28 1.22 -2.74 -5.34
CA ALA A 28 1.44 -3.29 -4.02
C ALA A 28 2.93 -3.35 -3.66
N LEU A 29 3.81 -3.63 -4.64
CA LEU A 29 5.26 -3.51 -4.45
C LEU A 29 5.68 -2.06 -4.20
N LEU A 30 5.18 -1.09 -4.99
CA LEU A 30 5.50 0.32 -4.82
C LEU A 30 5.05 0.84 -3.44
N GLU A 31 3.85 0.48 -3.03
CA GLU A 31 3.34 0.82 -1.71
C GLU A 31 4.17 0.18 -0.58
N HIS A 32 4.60 -1.06 -0.79
CA HIS A 32 5.51 -1.71 0.14
C HIS A 32 6.89 -1.03 0.19
N TRP A 33 7.39 -0.51 -0.92
CA TRP A 33 8.67 0.20 -0.97
C TRP A 33 8.70 1.44 -0.07
N HIS A 34 7.56 2.14 0.06
CA HIS A 34 7.40 3.22 1.03
C HIS A 34 7.61 2.79 2.50
N VAL A 35 7.48 1.49 2.82
CA VAL A 35 7.81 0.97 4.16
C VAL A 35 9.33 0.96 4.38
N HIS A 36 10.11 0.70 3.33
CA HIS A 36 11.57 0.72 3.40
C HIS A 36 12.11 2.15 3.45
N THR A 37 11.57 3.04 2.63
CA THR A 37 12.02 4.45 2.59
C THR A 37 11.43 5.30 3.72
N GLY A 38 10.37 4.82 4.38
CA GLY A 38 9.62 5.59 5.38
C GLY A 38 8.77 6.70 4.77
N GLU A 39 8.71 6.80 3.43
CA GLU A 39 7.90 7.80 2.75
C GLU A 39 6.41 7.59 3.02
N LYS A 40 5.70 8.69 3.27
CA LYS A 40 4.26 8.68 3.50
C LYS A 40 3.62 9.83 2.73
N PRO A 41 3.35 9.65 1.42
CA PRO A 41 2.94 10.73 0.53
C PRO A 41 1.58 11.34 0.88
N TYR A 42 0.75 10.63 1.66
CA TYR A 42 -0.59 11.08 2.00
C TYR A 42 -0.62 11.65 3.42
N SER A 43 -0.46 12.97 3.55
CA SER A 43 -0.51 13.66 4.84
C SER A 43 -1.87 14.27 5.14
N CYS A 44 -2.30 14.14 6.40
CA CYS A 44 -3.46 14.83 6.93
C CYS A 44 -3.07 16.24 7.32
N ARG A 45 -3.69 17.25 6.69
CA ARG A 45 -3.42 18.66 7.00
C ARG A 45 -3.95 19.10 8.37
N ALA A 46 -4.95 18.41 8.92
CA ALA A 46 -5.55 18.76 10.20
C ALA A 46 -4.66 18.40 11.40
N CYS A 47 -3.92 17.29 11.34
CA CYS A 47 -3.15 16.78 12.48
C CYS A 47 -1.71 16.36 12.14
N GLY A 48 -1.26 16.55 10.89
CA GLY A 48 0.09 16.20 10.44
C GLY A 48 0.36 14.70 10.29
N LYS A 49 -0.61 13.81 10.57
CA LYS A 49 -0.42 12.35 10.41
C LYS A 49 -0.30 11.98 8.94
N SER A 50 0.74 11.23 8.60
CA SER A 50 0.99 10.76 7.23
C SER A 50 0.73 9.27 7.06
N PHE A 51 0.31 8.88 5.85
CA PHE A 51 -0.08 7.54 5.46
C PHE A 51 0.58 7.14 4.14
N VAL A 52 0.80 5.84 3.98
CA VAL A 52 1.31 5.26 2.73
C VAL A 52 0.20 5.11 1.68
N ARG A 53 -1.07 4.98 2.10
CA ARG A 53 -2.23 4.79 1.22
C ARG A 53 -3.20 5.96 1.29
N SER A 54 -3.72 6.39 0.15
CA SER A 54 -4.78 7.41 0.07
C SER A 54 -6.09 6.95 0.74
N SER A 55 -6.44 5.66 0.64
CA SER A 55 -7.63 5.09 1.29
C SER A 55 -7.54 5.15 2.81
N HIS A 56 -6.34 4.99 3.38
CA HIS A 56 -6.11 5.14 4.80
C HIS A 56 -6.27 6.59 5.25
N LEU A 57 -5.75 7.57 4.48
CA LEU A 57 -5.97 8.99 4.75
C LEU A 57 -7.46 9.36 4.69
N LYS A 58 -8.18 8.89 3.67
CA LYS A 58 -9.63 9.12 3.55
C LYS A 58 -10.40 8.60 4.76
N ARG A 59 -10.12 7.36 5.19
CA ARG A 59 -10.72 6.80 6.41
C ARG A 59 -10.31 7.59 7.65
N HIS A 60 -9.07 8.06 7.72
CA HIS A 60 -8.59 8.86 8.84
C HIS A 60 -9.33 10.21 8.94
N HIS A 61 -9.70 10.85 7.82
CA HIS A 61 -10.46 12.10 7.85
C HIS A 61 -11.79 11.98 8.60
N LEU A 62 -12.41 10.80 8.59
CA LEU A 62 -13.65 10.55 9.32
C LEU A 62 -13.48 10.72 10.84
N VAL A 63 -12.26 10.55 11.37
CA VAL A 63 -11.96 10.75 12.80
C VAL A 63 -12.02 12.23 13.19
N HIS A 64 -11.76 13.15 12.25
CA HIS A 64 -11.84 14.59 12.52
C HIS A 64 -13.23 15.17 12.32
N THR A 65 -14.10 14.44 11.61
CA THR A 65 -15.47 14.87 11.31
C THR A 65 -16.48 14.29 12.29
N GLY A 66 -16.01 13.42 13.20
CA GLY A 66 -16.80 12.82 14.29
C GLY A 66 -16.75 13.64 15.57
#